data_AF-A0A9D1CD42-F1
#
_entry.id   AF-A0A9D1CD42-F1
#
_cell.length_a   1.000
_cell.length_b   1.000
_cell.length_c   1.000
_cell.angle_alpha   90.00
_cell.angle_beta   90.00
_cell.angle_gamma   90.00
#
_symmetry.space_group_name_H-M   'P 1'
#
loop_
_entity.id
_entity.type
_entity.pdbx_description
1 polymer ?
#
loop_
_entity_poly.entity_id
_entity_poly.type
_entity_poly.pdbx_seq_one_letter_code
_entity_poly.pdbx_strand_id
1 'polypeptide(L)'
;MNIDLSPEALLSQLGYSKTEQSIEQMSNIINNTNKFDKFSNHILSLHDHLAHVKGFVAMSNSHNSLKIKGSVDISTEIQNEFTSAVESWATKYKVEIEKVENRPTYYIIGQ
;
A
#
# COMPACT_ATOMS: atom_id res chain seq x y z
N MET A 1 -7.96 1.17 -20.15
CA MET A 1 -6.52 1.44 -20.17
C MET A 1 -5.87 0.36 -19.33
N ASN A 2 -5.05 -0.51 -19.92
CA ASN A 2 -4.13 -1.34 -19.14
C ASN A 2 -2.98 -0.42 -18.77
N ILE A 3 -2.96 0.07 -17.54
CA ILE A 3 -1.81 0.80 -17.03
C ILE A 3 -0.72 -0.25 -16.87
N ASP A 4 0.34 -0.13 -17.66
CA ASP A 4 1.54 -0.92 -17.44
C ASP A 4 2.20 -0.38 -16.16
N LEU A 5 1.97 -1.07 -15.04
CA LEU A 5 2.44 -0.65 -13.71
C LEU A 5 3.91 -1.03 -13.54
N SER A 6 4.77 -0.32 -14.28
CA SER A 6 6.21 -0.37 -14.07
C SER A 6 6.56 0.09 -12.64
N PRO A 7 7.68 -0.40 -12.07
CA PRO A 7 8.19 0.11 -10.80
C PRO A 7 8.29 1.64 -10.76
N GLU A 8 8.74 2.25 -11.86
CA GLU A 8 8.86 3.70 -12.03
C GLU A 8 7.52 4.43 -11.99
N ALA A 9 6.49 3.87 -12.62
CA ALA A 9 5.14 4.43 -12.60
C ALA A 9 4.57 4.42 -11.18
N LEU A 10 4.68 3.27 -10.49
CA LEU A 10 4.24 3.12 -9.11
C LEU A 10 4.97 4.08 -8.16
N LEU A 11 6.28 4.22 -8.30
CA LEU A 11 7.06 5.19 -7.52
C LEU A 11 6.54 6.61 -7.74
N SER A 12 6.36 7.02 -9.00
CA SER A 12 5.88 8.36 -9.33
C SER A 12 4.48 8.64 -8.75
N GLN A 13 3.59 7.66 -8.81
CA GLN A 13 2.21 7.81 -8.34
C GLN A 13 2.11 7.78 -6.82
N LEU A 14 3.03 7.08 -6.14
CA LEU A 14 3.15 7.08 -4.67
C LEU A 14 4.00 8.26 -4.14
N GLY A 15 4.50 9.14 -5.02
CA GLY A 15 5.24 10.35 -4.64
C GLY A 15 6.72 10.14 -4.31
N TYR A 16 7.32 9.02 -4.76
CA TYR A 16 8.74 8.74 -4.59
C TYR A 16 9.60 9.31 -5.72
N SER A 17 10.81 9.74 -5.38
CA SER A 17 11.86 10.02 -6.37
C SER A 17 12.28 8.73 -7.08
N LYS A 18 12.47 8.80 -8.40
CA LYS A 18 12.89 7.66 -9.24
C LYS A 18 14.42 7.58 -9.30
N THR A 19 15.03 7.12 -8.20
CA THR A 19 16.46 6.76 -8.16
C THR A 19 16.64 5.26 -8.47
N GLU A 20 17.83 4.85 -8.91
CA GLU A 20 18.14 3.42 -9.13
C GLU A 20 17.78 2.56 -7.91
N GLN A 21 18.16 3.00 -6.71
CA GLN A 21 17.84 2.32 -5.47
C GLN A 21 16.32 2.16 -5.23
N SER A 22 15.53 3.22 -5.47
CA SER A 22 14.09 3.16 -5.29
C SER A 22 13.40 2.25 -6.30
N ILE A 23 13.90 2.24 -7.55
CA ILE A 23 13.41 1.39 -8.64
C ILE A 23 13.71 -0.07 -8.32
N GLU A 24 14.94 -0.37 -7.87
CA GLU A 24 15.33 -1.70 -7.43
C GLU A 24 14.48 -2.17 -6.25
N GLN A 25 14.28 -1.33 -5.24
CA GLN A 25 13.43 -1.65 -4.09
C GLN A 25 11.99 -1.94 -4.53
N MET A 26 11.39 -1.10 -5.37
CA MET A 26 10.03 -1.32 -5.86
C MET A 26 9.93 -2.60 -6.72
N SER A 27 10.91 -2.87 -7.57
CA SER A 27 10.99 -4.10 -8.36
C SER A 27 11.06 -5.33 -7.46
N ASN A 28 11.91 -5.30 -6.42
CA ASN A 28 12.02 -6.37 -5.44
C ASN A 28 10.72 -6.59 -4.68
N ILE A 29 10.00 -5.52 -4.33
CA ILE A 29 8.69 -5.61 -3.68
C ILE A 29 7.68 -6.29 -4.59
N ILE A 30 7.58 -5.86 -5.85
CA ILE A 30 6.66 -6.42 -6.84
C ILE A 30 6.93 -7.92 -7.03
N ASN A 31 8.19 -8.31 -7.19
CA ASN A 31 8.58 -9.71 -7.39
C ASN A 31 8.35 -10.59 -6.15
N ASN A 32 8.43 -10.02 -4.95
CA ASN A 32 8.21 -10.74 -3.70
C ASN A 32 6.73 -10.82 -3.28
N THR A 33 5.87 -9.99 -3.89
CA THR A 33 4.44 -9.92 -3.53
C THR A 33 3.64 -10.89 -4.40
N ASN A 34 3.01 -11.89 -3.77
CA ASN A 34 2.31 -12.95 -4.49
C ASN A 34 1.11 -12.37 -5.30
N LYS A 35 1.04 -12.72 -6.60
CA LYS A 35 0.03 -12.24 -7.57
C LYS A 35 -0.18 -10.72 -7.57
N PHE A 36 0.89 -9.95 -7.44
CA PHE A 36 0.84 -8.47 -7.42
C PHE A 36 0.03 -7.88 -8.59
N ASP A 37 0.19 -8.44 -9.80
CA ASP A 37 -0.50 -8.03 -11.02
C ASP A 37 -2.03 -7.98 -10.86
N LYS A 38 -2.62 -8.87 -10.04
CA LYS A 38 -4.07 -9.00 -9.87
C LYS A 38 -4.72 -7.83 -9.16
N PHE A 39 -3.98 -7.13 -8.29
CA PHE A 39 -4.53 -6.05 -7.47
C PHE A 39 -3.76 -4.74 -7.60
N SER A 40 -2.59 -4.74 -8.24
CA SER A 40 -1.72 -3.57 -8.42
C SER A 40 -2.44 -2.31 -8.91
N ASN A 41 -3.37 -2.46 -9.87
CA ASN A 41 -4.21 -1.37 -10.39
C ASN A 41 -5.12 -0.68 -9.34
N HIS A 42 -5.36 -1.34 -8.20
CA HIS A 42 -6.21 -0.83 -7.13
C HIS A 42 -5.44 -0.22 -5.96
N ILE A 43 -4.11 -0.28 -5.97
CA ILE A 43 -3.24 0.27 -4.92
C ILE A 43 -3.32 1.80 -4.91
N LEU A 44 -3.32 2.43 -6.08
CA LEU A 44 -3.38 3.89 -6.19
C LEU A 44 -4.72 4.43 -5.73
N SER A 45 -5.81 3.76 -6.12
CA SER A 45 -7.15 4.12 -5.64
C SER A 45 -7.26 4.00 -4.12
N LEU A 46 -6.58 3.01 -3.52
CA LEU A 46 -6.48 2.94 -2.05
C LEU A 46 -5.66 4.10 -1.50
N HIS A 47 -4.48 4.39 -2.06
CA HIS A 47 -3.62 5.49 -1.61
C HIS A 47 -4.41 6.81 -1.57
N ASP A 48 -5.11 7.14 -2.65
CA ASP A 48 -5.93 8.36 -2.74
C ASP A 48 -7.10 8.33 -1.75
N HIS A 49 -7.78 7.17 -1.63
CA HIS A 49 -8.90 7.02 -0.70
C HIS A 49 -8.47 7.09 0.77
N LEU A 50 -7.23 6.81 1.12
CA LEU A 50 -6.77 6.91 2.52
C LEU A 50 -6.36 8.33 2.90
N ALA A 51 -6.16 9.24 1.94
CA ALA A 51 -5.63 10.58 2.21
C ALA A 51 -6.52 11.40 3.16
N HIS A 52 -7.86 11.27 3.07
CA HIS A 52 -8.78 12.02 3.95
C HIS A 52 -8.78 11.48 5.39
N VAL A 53 -8.54 10.18 5.58
CA VAL A 53 -8.35 9.53 6.89
C VAL A 53 -6.90 9.52 7.37
N LYS A 54 -6.04 10.39 6.80
CA LYS A 54 -4.62 10.52 7.18
C LYS A 54 -3.84 9.21 7.07
N GLY A 55 -4.20 8.39 6.09
CA GLY A 55 -3.50 7.17 5.71
C GLY A 55 -2.91 7.25 4.30
N PHE A 56 -1.98 6.35 4.00
CA PHE A 56 -1.32 6.26 2.69
C PHE A 56 -0.67 4.89 2.48
N VAL A 57 -0.41 4.55 1.22
CA VAL A 57 0.44 3.40 0.85
C VAL A 57 1.89 3.85 0.69
N ALA A 58 2.84 3.06 1.18
CA ALA A 58 4.28 3.35 1.13
C ALA A 58 5.11 2.06 0.99
N MET A 59 6.38 2.19 0.58
CA MET A 59 7.35 1.10 0.66
C MET A 59 7.74 0.82 2.12
N SER A 60 7.93 -0.46 2.46
CA SER A 60 8.50 -0.84 3.74
C SER A 60 10.04 -0.76 3.68
N ASN A 61 10.65 -0.29 4.77
CA ASN A 61 12.11 -0.22 4.90
C ASN A 61 12.70 -1.49 5.53
N SER A 62 11.86 -2.31 6.15
CA SER A 62 12.27 -3.50 6.90
C SER A 62 11.76 -4.81 6.28
N HIS A 63 10.81 -4.72 5.35
CA HIS A 63 10.21 -5.87 4.67
C HIS A 63 10.17 -5.58 3.18
N ASN A 64 10.30 -6.63 2.36
CA ASN A 64 10.20 -6.50 0.92
C ASN A 64 8.72 -6.50 0.47
N SER A 65 7.95 -5.53 0.98
CA SER A 65 6.52 -5.37 0.73
C SER A 65 6.11 -3.89 0.74
N LEU A 66 4.97 -3.60 0.10
CA LEU A 66 4.25 -2.36 0.36
C LEU A 66 3.55 -2.44 1.72
N LYS A 67 3.41 -1.28 2.38
CA LYS A 67 2.64 -1.13 3.60
C LYS A 67 1.59 -0.03 3.46
N ILE A 68 0.47 -0.23 4.14
CA ILE A 68 -0.57 0.77 4.34
C ILE A 68 -0.36 1.35 5.73
N LYS A 69 -0.16 2.66 5.84
CA LYS A 69 0.13 3.33 7.11
C LYS A 69 -0.91 4.41 7.39
N GLY A 70 -1.52 4.36 8.56
CA GLY A 70 -2.39 5.40 9.13
C GLY A 70 -1.64 6.27 10.14
N SER A 71 -2.30 7.35 10.56
CA SER A 71 -1.82 8.24 11.61
C SER A 71 -2.23 7.73 13.00
N VAL A 72 -1.42 8.02 14.02
CA VAL A 72 -1.71 7.65 15.42
C VAL A 72 -2.34 8.80 16.21
N ASP A 73 -2.04 10.05 15.85
CA ASP A 73 -2.51 11.26 16.54
C ASP A 73 -3.82 11.79 15.94
N ILE A 74 -4.81 10.91 15.79
CA ILE A 74 -6.13 11.21 15.23
C ILE A 74 -7.24 10.64 16.11
N SER A 75 -8.46 11.15 15.95
CA SER A 75 -9.62 10.67 16.71
C SER A 75 -9.87 9.18 16.47
N THR A 76 -10.46 8.50 17.45
CA THR A 76 -10.86 7.09 17.34
C THR A 76 -11.76 6.83 16.14
N GLU A 77 -12.62 7.80 15.78
CA GLU A 77 -13.48 7.74 14.60
C GLU A 77 -12.66 7.62 13.31
N ILE A 78 -11.65 8.47 13.12
CA ILE A 78 -10.78 8.42 11.93
C ILE A 78 -9.94 7.14 11.93
N GLN A 79 -9.52 6.64 13.09
CA GLN A 79 -8.80 5.35 13.19
C GLN A 79 -9.67 4.16 12.77
N ASN A 80 -10.95 4.17 13.18
CA ASN A 80 -11.92 3.15 12.81
C ASN A 80 -12.27 3.23 11.32
N GLU A 81 -12.41 4.43 10.77
CA GLU A 81 -12.64 4.65 9.34
C GLU A 81 -11.44 4.16 8.51
N PHE A 82 -10.21 4.50 8.91
CA PHE A 82 -8.99 3.99 8.29
C PHE A 82 -8.95 2.45 8.29
N THR A 83 -9.17 1.83 9.46
CA THR A 83 -9.15 0.37 9.59
C THR A 83 -10.21 -0.27 8.70
N SER A 84 -11.43 0.28 8.72
CA SER A 84 -12.55 -0.21 7.91
C SER A 84 -12.29 -0.07 6.42
N ALA A 85 -11.69 1.04 5.98
CA ALA A 85 -11.32 1.27 4.58
C ALA A 85 -10.27 0.26 4.09
N VAL A 86 -9.24 0.00 4.91
CA VAL A 86 -8.18 -0.97 4.61
C VAL A 86 -8.73 -2.39 4.52
N GLU A 87 -9.51 -2.83 5.51
CA GLU A 87 -10.07 -4.18 5.56
C GLU A 87 -11.12 -4.40 4.46
N SER A 88 -11.94 -3.38 4.15
CA SER A 88 -12.91 -3.44 3.05
C SER A 88 -12.23 -3.53 1.70
N TRP A 89 -11.16 -2.76 1.48
CA TRP A 89 -10.37 -2.82 0.25
C TRP A 89 -9.72 -4.20 0.09
N ALA A 90 -9.08 -4.70 1.15
CA ALA A 90 -8.42 -6.00 1.16
C ALA A 90 -9.43 -7.12 0.84
N THR A 91 -10.59 -7.10 1.48
CA THR A 91 -11.67 -8.06 1.22
C THR A 91 -12.19 -7.96 -0.22
N LYS A 92 -12.45 -6.74 -0.71
CA LYS A 92 -13.00 -6.50 -2.06
C LYS A 92 -12.09 -7.02 -3.16
N TYR A 93 -10.78 -6.77 -3.04
CA TYR A 93 -9.80 -7.16 -4.04
C TYR A 93 -9.07 -8.46 -3.67
N LYS A 94 -9.52 -9.17 -2.63
CA LYS A 94 -8.94 -10.42 -2.13
C LYS A 94 -7.45 -10.33 -1.85
N VAL A 95 -7.01 -9.20 -1.30
CA VAL A 95 -5.61 -8.95 -0.96
C VAL A 95 -5.37 -9.42 0.48
N GLU A 96 -4.38 -10.25 0.67
CA GLU A 96 -3.87 -10.65 1.97
C GLU A 96 -3.05 -9.51 2.58
N ILE A 97 -3.43 -9.11 3.80
CA ILE A 97 -2.76 -8.08 4.57
C ILE A 97 -2.38 -8.60 5.95
N GLU A 98 -1.22 -8.18 6.44
CA GLU A 98 -0.74 -8.51 7.79
C GLU A 98 -0.71 -7.25 8.64
N LYS A 99 -1.45 -7.23 9.76
CA LYS A 99 -1.47 -6.09 10.68
C LYS A 99 -0.22 -6.07 11.55
N VAL A 100 0.45 -4.93 11.61
CA VAL A 100 1.56 -4.69 12.54
C VAL A 100 1.01 -4.47 13.95
N GLU A 101 1.54 -5.21 14.91
CA GLU A 101 1.11 -5.13 16.30
C GLU A 101 1.23 -3.69 16.85
N ASN A 102 0.17 -3.24 17.54
CA ASN A 102 0.10 -1.93 18.20
C ASN A 102 0.32 -0.72 17.27
N ARG A 103 0.13 -0.87 15.95
CA ARG A 103 0.28 0.22 14.99
C ARG A 103 -0.85 0.21 13.95
N PRO A 104 -1.29 1.39 13.46
CA PRO A 104 -2.18 1.47 12.30
C PRO A 104 -1.35 1.24 11.03
N THR A 105 -0.77 0.04 10.90
CA THR A 105 0.08 -0.32 9.78
C THR A 105 -0.21 -1.75 9.36
N TYR A 106 -0.31 -1.96 8.05
CA TYR A 106 -0.57 -3.25 7.45
C TYR A 106 0.44 -3.51 6.34
N TYR A 107 1.05 -4.69 6.29
CA TYR A 107 1.84 -5.13 5.12
C TYR A 107 0.92 -5.76 4.08
N ILE A 108 1.16 -5.49 2.81
CA ILE A 108 0.49 -6.12 1.69
C ILE A 108 1.31 -7.36 1.30
N ILE A 109 0.73 -8.55 1.47
CA ILE A 109 1.45 -9.83 1.33
C ILE A 109 1.23 -10.43 -0.06
N GLY A 110 0.01 -10.31 -0.61
CA GLY A 110 -0.32 -10.82 -1.94
C GLY A 110 -1.81 -11.12 -2.11
N GLN A 111 -2.13 -12.03 -3.04
CA GLN A 111 -3.47 -12.59 -3.27
C GLN A 111 -3.43 -14.09 -3.57
#